data_AF-A0AAN6EP74-F1
#
_entry.id   AF-A0AAN6EP74-F1
#
_cell.length_a   1.000
_cell.length_b   1.000
_cell.length_c   1.000
_cell.angle_alpha   90.00
_cell.angle_beta   90.00
_cell.angle_gamma   90.00
#
_symmetry.space_group_name_H-M   'P 1'
#
loop_
_entity.id
_entity.type
_entity.pdbx_description
1 polymer ?
#
loop_
_entity_poly.entity_id
_entity_poly.type
_entity_poly.pdbx_seq_one_letter_code
_entity_poly.pdbx_strand_id
1 'polypeptide(L)'
;MDQIHRDHPHVKVTFVQLSLGDKNSVRQAVEEVKTVLSGDGDKIDVLILNAAIMAAPYALLENGLESQFATNHLGHFLFTNLLLKADLIGSRIVVVSSSVTHRRLDSLMHHLKDLSYHQGKTYDPMTAYTVSKACNLLYAKRLAKMLKKKKISVFSLNPGSIRTNLQGYLTEEVIANTVEAMKADNPNWTVPVHKTLQQGCATQLRAALDPSLVSESGAYLDDCQVVTLPEHKDAEAYIDEVWAFSEKLVGEEFSF
;
A
#
# COMPACT_ATOMS: atom_id res chain seq x y z
N MET A 1 17.56 13.26 -0.37
CA MET A 1 18.75 12.66 0.27
C MET A 1 19.65 13.73 0.86
N ASP A 2 19.96 14.81 0.12
CA ASP A 2 20.84 15.88 0.59
C ASP A 2 20.41 16.51 1.93
N GLN A 3 19.10 16.74 2.13
CA GLN A 3 18.61 17.25 3.41
C GLN A 3 18.90 16.29 4.57
N ILE A 4 18.74 14.98 4.37
CA ILE A 4 19.04 13.96 5.39
C ILE A 4 20.53 13.95 5.70
N HIS A 5 21.39 13.98 4.68
CA HIS A 5 22.84 14.03 4.90
C HIS A 5 23.30 15.32 5.59
N ARG A 6 22.64 16.45 5.33
CA ARG A 6 22.92 17.71 6.03
C ARG A 6 22.51 17.64 7.51
N ASP A 7 21.31 17.15 7.80
CA ASP A 7 20.76 17.18 9.17
C ASP A 7 21.27 16.00 10.02
N HIS A 8 21.58 14.87 9.38
CA HIS A 8 21.96 13.60 10.00
C HIS A 8 23.11 12.93 9.23
N PRO A 9 24.33 13.48 9.25
CA PRO A 9 25.46 13.01 8.42
C PRO A 9 25.93 11.59 8.73
N HIS A 10 25.57 11.05 9.89
CA HIS A 10 25.89 9.69 10.33
C HIS A 10 24.86 8.64 9.85
N VAL A 11 23.72 9.07 9.30
CA VAL A 11 22.74 8.17 8.71
C VAL A 11 23.19 7.84 7.29
N LYS A 12 23.57 6.59 7.06
CA LYS A 12 23.86 6.07 5.71
C LYS A 12 22.56 6.02 4.91
N VAL A 13 22.47 6.78 3.82
CA VAL A 13 21.33 6.75 2.90
C VAL A 13 21.78 6.20 1.56
N THR A 14 21.19 5.08 1.15
CA THR A 14 21.42 4.47 -0.17
C THR A 14 20.20 4.71 -1.05
N PHE A 15 20.42 5.16 -2.28
CA PHE A 15 19.38 5.23 -3.30
C PHE A 15 19.31 3.91 -4.04
N VAL A 16 18.09 3.40 -4.25
CA VAL A 16 17.79 2.26 -5.13
C VAL A 16 16.71 2.73 -6.08
N GLN A 17 16.94 2.59 -7.39
CA GLN A 17 15.97 3.04 -8.37
C GLN A 17 14.81 2.03 -8.45
N LEU A 18 13.59 2.51 -8.18
CA LEU A 18 12.39 1.68 -8.19
C LEU A 18 11.21 2.43 -8.84
N SER A 19 10.78 1.95 -9.99
CA SER A 19 9.50 2.30 -10.61
C SER A 19 8.50 1.18 -10.38
N LEU A 20 7.55 1.38 -9.47
CA LEU A 20 6.57 0.35 -9.09
C LEU A 20 5.62 -0.05 -10.23
N GLY A 21 5.41 0.83 -11.21
CA GLY A 21 4.61 0.53 -12.39
C GLY A 21 5.30 -0.37 -13.41
N ASP A 22 6.62 -0.59 -13.28
CA ASP A 22 7.43 -1.40 -14.19
C ASP A 22 8.02 -2.61 -13.45
N LYS A 23 7.57 -3.81 -13.85
CA LYS A 23 8.01 -5.08 -13.27
C LYS A 23 9.51 -5.32 -13.43
N ASN A 24 10.11 -4.84 -14.53
CA ASN A 24 11.55 -4.99 -14.75
C ASN A 24 12.33 -4.11 -13.79
N SER A 25 11.92 -2.85 -13.63
CA SER A 25 12.47 -1.96 -12.60
C SER A 25 12.33 -2.55 -11.19
N VAL A 26 11.18 -3.14 -10.85
CA VAL A 26 10.99 -3.82 -9.55
C VAL A 26 12.00 -4.95 -9.36
N ARG A 27 12.19 -5.82 -10.36
CA ARG A 27 13.13 -6.94 -10.28
C ARG A 27 14.58 -6.45 -10.18
N GLN A 28 14.94 -5.42 -10.93
CA GLN A 28 16.27 -4.79 -10.87
C GLN A 28 16.53 -4.18 -9.49
N ALA A 29 15.54 -3.49 -8.91
CA ALA A 29 15.65 -2.91 -7.57
C ALA A 29 15.91 -3.99 -6.50
N VAL A 30 15.33 -5.18 -6.63
CA VAL A 30 15.60 -6.31 -5.71
C VAL A 30 17.05 -6.78 -5.80
N GLU A 31 17.62 -6.88 -7.01
CA GLU A 31 19.03 -7.25 -7.18
C GLU A 31 19.97 -6.16 -6.64
N GLU A 32 19.61 -4.89 -6.78
CA GLU A 32 20.36 -3.78 -6.18
C GLU A 32 20.31 -3.85 -4.65
N VAL A 33 19.12 -4.10 -4.06
CA VAL A 33 18.97 -4.29 -2.60
C VAL A 33 19.81 -5.47 -2.11
N LYS A 34 19.80 -6.62 -2.81
CA LYS A 34 20.68 -7.76 -2.49
C LYS A 34 22.15 -7.34 -2.46
N THR A 35 22.58 -6.56 -3.43
CA THR A 35 23.95 -6.05 -3.51
C THR A 35 24.28 -5.10 -2.36
N VAL A 36 23.32 -4.25 -1.96
CA VAL A 36 23.50 -3.32 -0.83
C VAL A 36 23.64 -4.06 0.51
N LEU A 37 22.94 -5.20 0.67
CA LEU A 37 22.90 -5.97 1.92
C LEU A 37 23.92 -7.12 1.98
N SER A 38 24.54 -7.49 0.86
CA SER A 38 25.42 -8.68 0.77
C SER A 38 26.71 -8.58 1.59
N GLY A 39 27.10 -7.38 2.01
CA GLY A 39 28.35 -7.14 2.76
C GLY A 39 28.37 -7.79 4.15
N ASP A 40 27.23 -7.84 4.84
CA ASP A 40 27.19 -8.11 6.29
C ASP A 40 26.14 -9.16 6.70
N GLY A 41 25.43 -9.79 5.74
CA GLY A 41 24.29 -10.67 6.04
C GLY A 41 23.08 -9.90 6.59
N ASP A 42 23.06 -8.59 6.34
CA ASP A 42 22.04 -7.68 6.82
C ASP A 42 20.67 -8.00 6.21
N LYS A 43 19.64 -7.78 7.01
CA LYS A 43 18.25 -7.83 6.58
C LYS A 43 17.60 -6.47 6.74
N ILE A 44 16.55 -6.25 5.96
CA ILE A 44 15.65 -5.12 6.13
C ILE A 44 14.84 -5.36 7.40
N ASP A 45 15.12 -4.60 8.46
CA ASP A 45 14.32 -4.66 9.68
C ASP A 45 12.89 -4.17 9.41
N VAL A 46 12.73 -3.07 8.68
CA VAL A 46 11.42 -2.49 8.38
C VAL A 46 11.32 -2.15 6.90
N LEU A 47 10.33 -2.74 6.23
CA LEU A 47 9.92 -2.36 4.88
C LEU A 47 8.62 -1.54 4.94
N ILE A 48 8.63 -0.32 4.40
CA ILE A 48 7.45 0.56 4.39
C ILE A 48 6.96 0.77 2.95
N LEU A 49 5.80 0.20 2.63
CA LEU A 49 5.12 0.32 1.34
C LEU A 49 4.30 1.60 1.29
N ASN A 50 5.00 2.73 1.16
CA ASN A 50 4.44 4.08 1.26
C ASN A 50 4.00 4.67 -0.09
N ALA A 51 4.78 4.47 -1.14
CA ALA A 51 4.61 5.16 -2.42
C ALA A 51 3.24 4.86 -3.05
N ALA A 52 2.60 5.88 -3.61
CA ALA A 52 1.35 5.77 -4.35
C ALA A 52 1.16 6.95 -5.29
N ILE A 53 0.31 6.75 -6.31
CA ILE A 53 -0.34 7.79 -7.08
C ILE A 53 -1.83 7.82 -6.70
N MET A 54 -2.47 9.00 -6.78
CA MET A 54 -3.86 9.18 -6.35
C MET A 54 -4.63 10.03 -7.35
N ALA A 55 -5.86 9.60 -7.65
CA ALA A 55 -6.78 10.30 -8.52
C ALA A 55 -6.19 10.61 -9.91
N ALA A 56 -5.22 9.80 -10.36
CA ALA A 56 -4.59 9.99 -11.65
C ALA A 56 -5.63 9.80 -12.78
N PRO A 57 -5.50 10.53 -13.91
CA PRO A 57 -6.30 10.26 -15.10
C PRO A 57 -6.17 8.80 -15.54
N TYR A 58 -7.18 8.29 -16.24
CA TYR A 58 -7.15 6.93 -16.77
C TYR A 58 -5.91 6.72 -17.65
N ALA A 59 -5.10 5.73 -17.28
CA ALA A 59 -3.93 5.31 -18.03
C ALA A 59 -3.70 3.82 -17.81
N LEU A 60 -3.32 3.14 -18.88
CA LEU A 60 -2.76 1.79 -18.83
C LEU A 60 -1.24 1.89 -18.90
N LEU A 61 -0.55 1.11 -18.08
CA LEU A 61 0.90 0.94 -18.20
C LEU A 61 1.22 -0.05 -19.33
N GLU A 62 2.51 -0.24 -19.65
CA GLU A 62 2.96 -1.09 -20.77
C GLU A 62 2.43 -2.54 -20.70
N ASN A 63 2.13 -3.02 -19.49
CA ASN A 63 1.57 -4.35 -19.24
C ASN A 63 0.03 -4.40 -19.37
N GLY A 64 -0.62 -3.33 -19.83
CA GLY A 64 -2.07 -3.24 -20.00
C GLY A 64 -2.86 -3.06 -18.70
N LEU A 65 -2.20 -2.82 -17.57
CA LEU A 65 -2.86 -2.65 -16.27
C LEU A 65 -3.08 -1.18 -15.96
N GLU A 66 -4.20 -0.90 -15.28
CA GLU A 66 -4.52 0.45 -14.82
C GLU A 66 -3.46 0.97 -13.84
N SER A 67 -3.06 2.23 -14.04
CA SER A 67 -1.89 2.83 -13.43
C SER A 67 -1.90 2.84 -11.90
N GLN A 68 -3.03 3.16 -11.26
CA GLN A 68 -3.12 3.24 -9.81
C GLN A 68 -3.07 1.85 -9.18
N PHE A 69 -3.78 0.87 -9.73
CA PHE A 69 -3.68 -0.53 -9.28
C PHE A 69 -2.26 -1.09 -9.47
N ALA A 70 -1.69 -0.92 -10.67
CA ALA A 70 -0.36 -1.44 -10.98
C ALA A 70 0.72 -0.85 -10.06
N THR A 71 0.68 0.47 -9.83
CA THR A 71 1.67 1.17 -9.01
C THR A 71 1.45 0.96 -7.52
N ASN A 72 0.23 1.19 -7.03
CA ASN A 72 -0.05 1.26 -5.60
C ASN A 72 -0.18 -0.11 -4.94
N HIS A 73 -0.47 -1.15 -5.73
CA HIS A 73 -0.65 -2.52 -5.24
C HIS A 73 0.32 -3.50 -5.89
N LEU A 74 0.25 -3.69 -7.22
CA LEU A 74 0.95 -4.80 -7.87
C LEU A 74 2.48 -4.68 -7.80
N GLY A 75 3.02 -3.47 -7.97
CA GLY A 75 4.45 -3.20 -7.82
C GLY A 75 4.95 -3.49 -6.41
N HIS A 76 4.19 -3.05 -5.40
CA HIS A 76 4.49 -3.32 -3.98
C HIS A 76 4.41 -4.81 -3.64
N PHE A 77 3.39 -5.49 -4.17
CA PHE A 77 3.23 -6.94 -4.05
C PHE A 77 4.46 -7.67 -4.60
N LEU A 78 4.86 -7.37 -5.84
CA LEU A 78 6.01 -8.01 -6.49
C LEU A 78 7.31 -7.72 -5.73
N PHE A 79 7.56 -6.45 -5.40
CA PHE A 79 8.79 -6.04 -4.71
C PHE A 79 8.94 -6.75 -3.36
N THR A 80 7.89 -6.70 -2.53
CA THR A 80 7.90 -7.28 -1.19
C THR A 80 8.07 -8.80 -1.24
N ASN A 81 7.35 -9.47 -2.13
CA ASN A 81 7.41 -10.93 -2.22
C ASN A 81 8.75 -11.43 -2.77
N LEU A 82 9.39 -10.69 -3.69
CA LEU A 82 10.74 -11.01 -4.16
C LEU A 82 11.80 -10.83 -3.05
N LEU A 83 11.68 -9.78 -2.23
CA LEU A 83 12.55 -9.60 -1.06
C LEU A 83 12.36 -10.72 -0.03
N LEU A 84 11.12 -11.14 0.22
CA LEU A 84 10.81 -12.26 1.11
C LEU A 84 11.35 -13.59 0.58
N LYS A 85 11.20 -13.85 -0.73
CA LYS A 85 11.74 -15.04 -1.40
C LYS A 85 13.27 -15.09 -1.32
N ALA A 86 13.92 -13.93 -1.35
CA ALA A 86 15.35 -13.78 -1.17
C ALA A 86 15.81 -13.75 0.31
N ASP A 87 14.89 -13.95 1.27
CA ASP A 87 15.13 -13.91 2.71
C ASP A 87 15.76 -12.59 3.23
N LEU A 88 15.44 -11.47 2.58
CA LEU A 88 16.02 -10.15 2.87
C LEU A 88 15.25 -9.32 3.90
N ILE A 89 14.10 -9.77 4.39
CA ILE A 89 13.29 -9.03 5.39
C ILE A 89 13.36 -9.75 6.73
N GLY A 90 13.71 -9.00 7.78
CA GLY A 90 13.99 -9.53 9.10
C GLY A 90 12.84 -9.43 10.09
N SER A 91 12.13 -8.29 10.13
CA SER A 91 11.28 -7.98 11.29
C SER A 91 9.86 -7.50 10.94
N ARG A 92 9.70 -6.44 10.13
CA ARG A 92 8.40 -5.77 9.94
C ARG A 92 8.13 -5.31 8.52
N ILE A 93 6.86 -5.38 8.13
CA ILE A 93 6.33 -4.81 6.89
C ILE A 93 5.15 -3.90 7.23
N VAL A 94 5.19 -2.66 6.75
CA VAL A 94 4.15 -1.64 6.96
C VAL A 94 3.55 -1.25 5.62
N VAL A 95 2.24 -1.45 5.46
CA VAL A 95 1.53 -1.24 4.19
C VAL A 95 0.58 -0.05 4.29
N VAL A 96 0.83 1.01 3.51
CA VAL A 96 -0.02 2.21 3.54
C VAL A 96 -1.29 2.00 2.71
N SER A 97 -2.42 2.01 3.39
CA SER A 97 -3.79 1.92 2.85
C SER A 97 -4.52 3.27 3.04
N SER A 98 -5.84 3.25 3.15
CA SER A 98 -6.71 4.41 3.38
C SER A 98 -7.90 4.00 4.25
N SER A 99 -8.49 4.92 5.01
CA SER A 99 -9.64 4.62 5.89
C SER A 99 -10.94 4.34 5.13
N VAL A 100 -11.04 4.70 3.86
CA VAL A 100 -12.24 4.42 3.04
C VAL A 100 -12.35 2.94 2.68
N THR A 101 -11.22 2.24 2.60
CA THR A 101 -11.14 0.90 2.01
C THR A 101 -11.90 -0.14 2.81
N HIS A 102 -11.75 -0.12 4.14
CA HIS A 102 -12.42 -1.07 5.03
C HIS A 102 -13.90 -0.74 5.25
N ARG A 103 -14.40 0.44 4.86
CA ARG A 103 -15.84 0.75 4.95
C ARG A 103 -16.61 0.27 3.73
N ARG A 104 -15.94 0.24 2.58
CA ARG A 104 -16.55 0.01 1.26
C ARG A 104 -16.12 -1.31 0.62
N LEU A 105 -15.47 -2.20 1.37
CA LEU A 105 -14.79 -3.38 0.84
C LEU A 105 -15.68 -4.19 -0.12
N ASP A 106 -16.87 -4.60 0.33
CA ASP A 106 -17.81 -5.41 -0.47
C ASP A 106 -18.23 -4.73 -1.78
N SER A 107 -18.39 -3.39 -1.73
CA SER A 107 -18.76 -2.60 -2.91
C SER A 107 -17.60 -2.42 -3.89
N LEU A 108 -16.34 -2.63 -3.49
CA LEU A 108 -15.16 -2.37 -4.32
C LEU A 108 -14.66 -3.61 -5.05
N MET A 109 -14.81 -4.80 -4.46
CA MET A 109 -14.15 -6.01 -4.98
C MET A 109 -14.64 -6.44 -6.36
N HIS A 110 -15.85 -6.06 -6.77
CA HIS A 110 -16.34 -6.33 -8.12
C HIS A 110 -15.48 -5.71 -9.23
N HIS A 111 -14.73 -4.62 -8.94
CA HIS A 111 -13.83 -3.99 -9.91
C HIS A 111 -12.63 -4.85 -10.28
N LEU A 112 -12.27 -5.86 -9.48
CA LEU A 112 -11.20 -6.81 -9.82
C LEU A 112 -11.51 -7.60 -11.10
N LYS A 113 -12.81 -7.73 -11.46
CA LYS A 113 -13.26 -8.40 -12.68
C LYS A 113 -12.93 -7.61 -13.95
N ASP A 114 -12.81 -6.29 -13.86
CA ASP A 114 -12.41 -5.41 -14.97
C ASP A 114 -11.69 -4.16 -14.44
N LEU A 115 -10.38 -4.29 -14.24
CA LEU A 115 -9.51 -3.17 -13.89
C LEU A 115 -9.26 -2.21 -15.06
N SER A 116 -9.71 -2.52 -16.28
CA SER A 116 -9.64 -1.57 -17.40
C SER A 116 -10.76 -0.53 -17.35
N TYR A 117 -11.76 -0.72 -16.47
CA TYR A 117 -12.94 0.14 -16.35
C TYR A 117 -13.68 0.32 -17.67
N HIS A 118 -13.88 -0.78 -18.41
CA HIS A 118 -14.41 -0.78 -19.76
C HIS A 118 -13.62 0.14 -20.72
N GLN A 119 -12.29 0.02 -20.70
CA GLN A 119 -11.39 0.88 -21.47
C GLN A 119 -11.55 2.37 -21.09
N GLY A 120 -11.62 2.64 -19.79
CA GLY A 120 -11.73 3.99 -19.23
C GLY A 120 -13.14 4.58 -19.23
N LYS A 121 -14.13 3.95 -19.88
CA LYS A 121 -15.51 4.48 -19.98
C LYS A 121 -16.24 4.64 -18.66
N THR A 122 -15.87 3.82 -17.67
CA THR A 122 -16.47 3.84 -16.32
C THR A 122 -15.43 4.21 -15.26
N TYR A 123 -14.31 4.82 -15.69
CA TYR A 123 -13.23 5.15 -14.79
C TYR A 123 -13.62 6.32 -13.88
N ASP A 124 -13.65 6.05 -12.59
CA ASP A 124 -13.64 7.08 -11.57
C ASP A 124 -12.26 7.06 -10.87
N PRO A 125 -11.46 8.15 -10.95
CA PRO A 125 -10.10 8.18 -10.41
C PRO A 125 -10.01 7.86 -8.93
N MET A 126 -11.01 8.26 -8.14
CA MET A 126 -11.05 8.01 -6.70
C MET A 126 -11.46 6.59 -6.36
N THR A 127 -12.36 6.00 -7.14
CA THR A 127 -12.71 4.58 -7.06
C THR A 127 -11.49 3.72 -7.38
N ALA A 128 -10.78 4.00 -8.47
CA ALA A 128 -9.56 3.25 -8.82
C ALA A 128 -8.48 3.35 -7.74
N TYR A 129 -8.28 4.55 -7.18
CA TYR A 129 -7.41 4.73 -6.02
C TYR A 129 -7.86 3.87 -4.83
N THR A 130 -9.15 3.92 -4.50
CA THR A 130 -9.71 3.21 -3.34
C THR A 130 -9.63 1.69 -3.51
N VAL A 131 -9.87 1.16 -4.72
CA VAL A 131 -9.66 -0.26 -5.06
C VAL A 131 -8.20 -0.63 -4.79
N SER A 132 -7.23 0.15 -5.29
CA SER A 132 -5.80 -0.13 -5.07
C SER A 132 -5.42 -0.18 -3.58
N LYS A 133 -6.00 0.72 -2.77
CA LYS A 133 -5.75 0.76 -1.32
C LYS A 133 -6.48 -0.35 -0.56
N ALA A 134 -7.62 -0.83 -1.05
CA ALA A 134 -8.30 -2.01 -0.52
C ALA A 134 -7.48 -3.27 -0.77
N CYS A 135 -6.89 -3.43 -1.96
CA CYS A 135 -5.96 -4.52 -2.22
C CYS A 135 -4.75 -4.50 -1.28
N ASN A 136 -4.22 -3.32 -0.92
CA ASN A 136 -3.15 -3.20 0.09
C ASN A 136 -3.57 -3.69 1.49
N LEU A 137 -4.81 -3.39 1.92
CA LEU A 137 -5.35 -3.88 3.18
C LEU A 137 -5.46 -5.41 3.19
N LEU A 138 -6.05 -5.98 2.14
CA LEU A 138 -6.24 -7.42 2.00
C LEU A 138 -4.89 -8.15 1.89
N TYR A 139 -3.94 -7.57 1.15
CA TYR A 139 -2.58 -8.08 1.04
C TYR A 139 -1.87 -8.13 2.39
N ALA A 140 -1.94 -7.05 3.19
CA ALA A 140 -1.33 -7.02 4.52
C ALA A 140 -1.91 -8.13 5.42
N LYS A 141 -3.23 -8.36 5.37
CA LYS A 141 -3.90 -9.45 6.11
C LYS A 141 -3.41 -10.83 5.65
N ARG A 142 -3.31 -11.08 4.34
CA ARG A 142 -2.77 -12.34 3.81
C ARG A 142 -1.34 -12.57 4.25
N LEU A 143 -0.51 -11.54 4.08
CA LEU A 143 0.92 -11.61 4.35
C LEU A 143 1.21 -11.85 5.83
N ALA A 144 0.46 -11.22 6.74
CA ALA A 144 0.55 -11.48 8.18
C ALA A 144 0.35 -12.96 8.52
N LYS A 145 -0.65 -13.62 7.89
CA LYS A 145 -0.93 -15.05 8.09
C LYS A 145 0.23 -15.92 7.59
N MET A 146 0.74 -15.62 6.39
CA MET A 146 1.83 -16.38 5.77
C MET A 146 3.14 -16.25 6.54
N LEU A 147 3.46 -15.06 7.04
CA LEU A 147 4.73 -14.77 7.69
C LEU A 147 4.78 -15.09 9.18
N LYS A 148 3.68 -15.60 9.76
CA LYS A 148 3.61 -15.96 11.19
C LYS A 148 4.75 -16.88 11.64
N LYS A 149 5.13 -17.88 10.82
CA LYS A 149 6.22 -18.81 11.14
C LYS A 149 7.61 -18.17 11.03
N LYS A 150 7.76 -17.17 10.16
CA LYS A 150 9.00 -16.37 10.01
C LYS A 150 9.16 -15.29 11.08
N LYS A 151 8.15 -15.09 11.94
CA LYS A 151 8.11 -14.04 12.98
C LYS A 151 8.27 -12.62 12.41
N ILE A 152 7.89 -12.40 11.15
CA ILE A 152 7.84 -11.07 10.54
C ILE A 152 6.43 -10.52 10.76
N SER A 153 6.33 -9.35 11.40
CA SER A 153 5.04 -8.71 11.67
C SER A 153 4.61 -7.85 10.50
N VAL A 154 3.31 -7.85 10.17
CA VAL A 154 2.78 -7.06 9.06
C VAL A 154 1.65 -6.18 9.58
N PHE A 155 1.67 -4.90 9.22
CA PHE A 155 0.63 -3.94 9.60
C PHE A 155 0.16 -3.16 8.39
N SER A 156 -1.12 -2.81 8.38
CA SER A 156 -1.66 -1.84 7.43
C SER A 156 -2.16 -0.61 8.16
N LEU A 157 -2.25 0.53 7.47
CA LEU A 157 -2.66 1.77 8.14
C LEU A 157 -3.28 2.82 7.22
N ASN A 158 -3.99 3.76 7.84
CA ASN A 158 -4.30 5.07 7.29
C ASN A 158 -3.35 6.14 7.87
N PRO A 159 -2.66 6.94 7.05
CA PRO A 159 -1.83 8.04 7.54
C PRO A 159 -2.66 9.31 7.85
N GLY A 160 -3.93 9.32 7.48
CA GLY A 160 -4.81 10.49 7.58
C GLY A 160 -4.73 11.41 6.36
N SER A 161 -5.43 12.54 6.43
CA SER A 161 -5.44 13.55 5.36
C SER A 161 -4.22 14.46 5.50
N ILE A 162 -3.24 14.37 4.61
CA ILE A 162 -1.99 15.14 4.67
C ILE A 162 -1.81 15.88 3.36
N ARG A 163 -1.45 17.17 3.41
CA ARG A 163 -1.11 17.93 2.19
C ARG A 163 0.27 17.53 1.71
N THR A 164 0.32 16.83 0.58
CA THR A 164 1.56 16.40 -0.09
C THR A 164 1.38 16.53 -1.60
N ASN A 165 2.38 16.11 -2.39
CA ASN A 165 2.23 16.03 -3.83
C ASN A 165 1.29 14.91 -4.29
N LEU A 166 0.83 14.03 -3.37
CA LEU A 166 -0.12 12.95 -3.69
C LEU A 166 -1.45 13.50 -4.26
N GLN A 167 -1.86 14.68 -3.83
CA GLN A 167 -3.06 15.37 -4.32
C GLN A 167 -2.89 16.02 -5.70
N GLY A 168 -1.77 15.80 -6.40
CA GLY A 168 -1.43 16.51 -7.65
C GLY A 168 -2.45 16.37 -8.79
N TYR A 169 -3.32 15.35 -8.75
CA TYR A 169 -4.39 15.14 -9.74
C TYR A 169 -5.81 15.43 -9.20
N LEU A 170 -5.94 15.94 -7.97
CA LEU A 170 -7.25 16.35 -7.45
C LEU A 170 -7.68 17.68 -8.09
N THR A 171 -8.51 17.59 -9.12
CA THR A 171 -9.22 18.76 -9.66
C THR A 171 -10.38 19.15 -8.74
N GLU A 172 -10.89 20.38 -8.89
CA GLU A 172 -12.07 20.84 -8.14
C GLU A 172 -13.27 19.91 -8.38
N GLU A 173 -13.45 19.43 -9.61
CA GLU A 173 -14.48 18.46 -9.99
C GLU A 173 -14.33 17.13 -9.25
N VAL A 174 -13.11 16.56 -9.22
CA VAL A 174 -12.86 15.30 -8.48
C VAL A 174 -13.14 15.49 -6.99
N ILE A 175 -12.77 16.63 -6.42
CA ILE A 175 -13.06 16.94 -5.01
C ILE A 175 -14.57 17.03 -4.78
N ALA A 176 -15.30 17.77 -5.62
CA ALA A 176 -16.74 17.94 -5.50
C ALA A 176 -17.46 16.59 -5.58
N ASN A 177 -17.17 15.78 -6.61
CA ASN A 177 -17.75 14.45 -6.79
C ASN A 177 -17.44 13.53 -5.61
N THR A 178 -16.23 13.59 -5.06
CA THR A 178 -15.85 12.80 -3.88
C THR A 178 -16.65 13.23 -2.65
N VAL A 179 -16.80 14.53 -2.41
CA VAL A 179 -17.57 15.06 -1.28
C VAL A 179 -19.03 14.65 -1.38
N GLU A 180 -19.62 14.75 -2.57
CA GLU A 180 -21.00 14.31 -2.82
C GLU A 180 -21.17 12.81 -2.54
N ALA A 181 -20.29 11.97 -3.08
CA ALA A 181 -20.33 10.53 -2.85
C ALA A 181 -20.20 10.15 -1.36
N MET A 182 -19.29 10.83 -0.63
CA MET A 182 -19.11 10.57 0.81
C MET A 182 -20.32 11.01 1.64
N LYS A 183 -20.95 12.14 1.29
CA LYS A 183 -22.17 12.61 1.95
C LYS A 183 -23.39 11.75 1.63
N ALA A 184 -23.46 11.19 0.42
CA ALA A 184 -24.50 10.25 0.03
C ALA A 184 -24.40 8.94 0.83
N ASP A 185 -23.18 8.46 1.08
CA ASP A 185 -22.90 7.27 1.91
C ASP A 185 -23.14 7.54 3.41
N ASN A 186 -22.68 8.69 3.90
CA ASN A 186 -22.86 9.10 5.29
C ASN A 186 -23.19 10.61 5.35
N PRO A 187 -24.45 10.99 5.60
CA PRO A 187 -24.87 12.40 5.68
C PRO A 187 -24.14 13.23 6.75
N ASN A 188 -23.59 12.57 7.79
CA ASN A 188 -22.82 13.21 8.85
C ASN A 188 -21.31 13.27 8.56
N TRP A 189 -20.87 12.80 7.39
CA TRP A 189 -19.48 12.87 6.99
C TRP A 189 -19.02 14.32 6.84
N THR A 190 -17.83 14.61 7.34
CA THR A 190 -17.18 15.92 7.24
C THR A 190 -15.81 15.79 6.58
N VAL A 191 -15.38 16.85 5.91
CA VAL A 191 -14.05 16.90 5.30
C VAL A 191 -12.99 16.77 6.41
N PRO A 192 -12.09 15.79 6.37
CA PRO A 192 -11.10 15.60 7.41
C PRO A 192 -10.16 16.80 7.54
N VAL A 193 -9.85 17.19 8.77
CA VAL A 193 -8.82 18.19 9.06
C VAL A 193 -7.47 17.67 8.58
N HIS A 194 -6.70 18.52 7.92
CA HIS A 194 -5.36 18.14 7.47
C HIS A 194 -4.39 18.00 8.64
N LYS A 195 -3.66 16.90 8.63
CA LYS A 195 -2.53 16.63 9.51
C LYS A 195 -1.27 17.32 8.99
N THR A 196 -0.37 17.67 9.90
CA THR A 196 1.03 18.02 9.58
C THR A 196 1.78 16.79 9.02
N LEU A 197 2.96 17.01 8.41
CA LEU A 197 3.79 15.89 7.93
C LEU A 197 4.21 14.96 9.07
N GLN A 198 4.54 15.53 10.24
CA GLN A 198 4.92 14.79 11.44
C GLN A 198 3.76 13.94 11.98
N GLN A 199 2.55 14.50 12.03
CA GLN A 199 1.36 13.73 12.39
C GLN A 199 1.04 12.65 11.35
N GLY A 200 1.31 12.93 10.07
CA GLY A 200 1.09 12.01 8.97
C GLY A 200 1.98 10.77 9.01
N CYS A 201 3.25 10.92 9.39
CA CYS A 201 4.17 9.79 9.52
C CYS A 201 4.05 9.04 10.85
N ALA A 202 3.38 9.61 11.86
CA ALA A 202 3.32 9.03 13.20
C ALA A 202 2.75 7.59 13.23
N THR A 203 1.64 7.33 12.51
CA THR A 203 1.05 5.97 12.46
C THR A 203 2.00 4.97 11.79
N GLN A 204 2.72 5.40 10.74
CA GLN A 204 3.72 4.58 10.06
C GLN A 204 4.89 4.24 10.99
N LEU A 205 5.40 5.24 11.72
CA LEU A 205 6.47 5.05 12.69
C LEU A 205 6.05 4.15 13.85
N ARG A 206 4.81 4.28 14.34
CA ARG A 206 4.29 3.38 15.37
C ARG A 206 4.26 1.93 14.86
N ALA A 207 3.68 1.68 13.69
CA ALA A 207 3.65 0.35 13.09
C ALA A 207 5.06 -0.23 12.87
N ALA A 208 6.00 0.63 12.46
CA ALA A 208 7.39 0.25 12.22
C ALA A 208 8.18 -0.05 13.51
N LEU A 209 7.93 0.65 14.60
CA LEU A 209 8.88 0.71 15.73
C LEU A 209 8.31 0.25 17.08
N ASP A 210 6.99 0.22 17.26
CA ASP A 210 6.37 -0.10 18.55
C ASP A 210 6.42 -1.62 18.84
N PRO A 211 7.23 -2.09 19.82
CA PRO A 211 7.35 -3.51 20.14
C PRO A 211 6.05 -4.10 20.69
N SER A 212 5.14 -3.29 21.25
CA SER A 212 3.86 -3.79 21.78
C SER A 212 2.93 -4.32 20.68
N LEU A 213 3.19 -3.97 19.42
CA LEU A 213 2.35 -4.37 18.29
C LEU A 213 2.70 -5.75 17.72
N VAL A 214 3.79 -6.40 18.13
CA VAL A 214 4.22 -7.69 17.54
C VAL A 214 3.12 -8.76 17.62
N SER A 215 2.37 -8.80 18.72
CA SER A 215 1.24 -9.72 18.89
C SER A 215 0.02 -9.38 18.02
N GLU A 216 -0.03 -8.17 17.47
CA GLU A 216 -1.12 -7.62 16.66
C GLU A 216 -0.84 -7.71 15.15
N SER A 217 0.10 -8.55 14.71
CA SER A 217 0.40 -8.73 13.28
C SER A 217 -0.87 -9.05 12.48
N GLY A 218 -1.12 -8.30 11.42
CA GLY A 218 -2.35 -8.29 10.64
C GLY A 218 -3.33 -7.16 11.00
N ALA A 219 -3.03 -6.39 12.04
CA ALA A 219 -3.83 -5.25 12.46
C ALA A 219 -3.81 -4.11 11.44
N TYR A 220 -4.88 -3.32 11.50
CA TYR A 220 -5.00 -2.05 10.82
C TYR A 220 -4.89 -0.91 11.83
N LEU A 221 -4.10 0.10 11.50
CA LEU A 221 -3.92 1.27 12.36
C LEU A 221 -4.54 2.52 11.75
N ASP A 222 -5.21 3.30 12.59
CA ASP A 222 -5.63 4.66 12.28
C ASP A 222 -5.33 5.56 13.46
N ASP A 223 -4.82 6.76 13.18
CA ASP A 223 -4.41 7.75 14.19
C ASP A 223 -3.56 7.16 15.34
N CYS A 224 -2.53 6.40 14.98
CA CYS A 224 -1.67 5.67 15.92
C CYS A 224 -2.40 4.65 16.81
N GLN A 225 -3.65 4.26 16.54
CA GLN A 225 -4.38 3.24 17.29
C GLN A 225 -4.59 1.98 16.45
N VAL A 226 -4.60 0.82 17.10
CA VAL A 226 -5.14 -0.40 16.47
C VAL A 226 -6.66 -0.25 16.48
N VAL A 227 -7.29 -0.35 15.31
CA VAL A 227 -8.73 -0.16 15.19
C VAL A 227 -9.42 -1.45 14.75
N THR A 228 -10.59 -1.69 15.32
CA THR A 228 -11.47 -2.77 14.88
C THR A 228 -12.11 -2.38 13.55
N LEU A 229 -11.90 -3.19 12.53
CA LEU A 229 -12.54 -3.01 11.23
C LEU A 229 -13.95 -3.59 11.24
N PRO A 230 -14.88 -3.06 10.41
CA PRO A 230 -16.15 -3.70 10.15
C PRO A 230 -15.98 -5.15 9.70
N GLU A 231 -16.90 -6.01 10.12
CA GLU A 231 -16.95 -7.38 9.62
C GLU A 231 -17.55 -7.41 8.22
N HIS A 232 -16.85 -8.06 7.30
CA HIS A 232 -17.33 -8.33 5.96
C HIS A 232 -17.45 -9.85 5.78
N LYS A 233 -18.64 -10.31 5.37
CA LYS A 233 -18.95 -11.74 5.26
C LYS A 233 -17.96 -12.48 4.36
N ASP A 234 -17.52 -11.83 3.28
CA ASP A 234 -16.67 -12.43 2.25
C ASP A 234 -15.20 -11.99 2.38
N ALA A 235 -14.79 -11.40 3.51
CA ALA A 235 -13.44 -10.86 3.71
C ALA A 235 -12.33 -11.84 3.38
N GLU A 236 -12.45 -13.09 3.84
CA GLU A 236 -11.44 -14.13 3.58
C GLU A 236 -11.39 -14.52 2.10
N ALA A 237 -12.54 -14.57 1.42
CA ALA A 237 -12.57 -14.84 -0.02
C ALA A 237 -11.87 -13.72 -0.80
N TYR A 238 -12.07 -12.46 -0.42
CA TYR A 238 -11.38 -11.32 -1.05
C TYR A 238 -9.87 -11.32 -0.79
N ILE A 239 -9.43 -11.72 0.41
CA ILE A 239 -8.01 -11.89 0.73
C ILE A 239 -7.35 -12.88 -0.24
N ASP A 240 -8.00 -14.03 -0.44
CA ASP A 240 -7.48 -15.09 -1.32
C ASP A 240 -7.57 -14.69 -2.80
N GLU A 241 -8.67 -14.05 -3.20
CA GLU A 241 -8.86 -13.53 -4.57
C GLU A 241 -7.78 -12.51 -4.95
N VAL A 242 -7.53 -11.51 -4.10
CA VAL A 242 -6.50 -10.50 -4.35
C VAL A 242 -5.11 -11.13 -4.44
N TRP A 243 -4.79 -12.08 -3.56
CA TRP A 243 -3.49 -12.76 -3.61
C TRP A 243 -3.30 -13.52 -4.93
N ALA A 244 -4.23 -14.43 -5.26
CA ALA A 244 -4.13 -15.27 -6.45
C ALA A 244 -4.16 -14.44 -7.74
N PHE A 245 -4.99 -13.39 -7.76
CA PHE A 245 -5.05 -12.47 -8.89
C PHE A 245 -3.73 -11.71 -9.07
N SER A 246 -3.11 -11.24 -8.00
CA SER A 246 -1.81 -10.57 -8.05
C SER A 246 -0.69 -11.50 -8.51
N GLU A 247 -0.62 -12.76 -8.02
CA GLU A 247 0.32 -13.77 -8.52
C GLU A 247 0.17 -14.00 -10.03
N LYS A 248 -1.07 -14.19 -10.50
CA LYS A 248 -1.39 -14.35 -11.92
C LYS A 248 -0.91 -13.14 -12.73
N LEU A 249 -1.17 -11.93 -12.25
CA LEU A 249 -0.80 -10.71 -12.95
C LEU A 249 0.71 -10.47 -12.98
N VAL A 250 1.47 -10.86 -11.95
CA VAL A 250 2.94 -10.75 -11.98
C VAL A 250 3.62 -11.94 -12.65
N GLY A 251 2.90 -13.05 -12.84
CA GLY A 251 3.40 -14.27 -13.47
C GLY A 251 4.32 -15.09 -12.55
N GLU A 252 4.15 -14.97 -11.23
CA GLU A 252 4.98 -15.65 -10.24
C GLU A 252 4.17 -15.97 -8.99
N GLU A 253 4.28 -17.20 -8.49
CA GLU A 253 3.68 -17.66 -7.25
C GLU A 253 4.66 -17.53 -6.09
N PHE A 254 4.14 -17.26 -4.90
CA PHE A 254 4.92 -17.02 -3.70
C PHE A 254 4.43 -17.88 -2.53
N SER A 255 5.37 -18.59 -1.91
CA SER A 255 5.17 -19.36 -0.68
C SER A 255 6.36 -19.13 0.24
N PHE A 256 6.12 -19.08 1.55
CA PHE A 256 7.10 -18.67 2.57
C PHE A 256 7.04 -19.56 3.80
#